data_AF-A0A750KPS7-F1
#
_entry.id   AF-A0A750KPS7-F1
#
_cell.length_a   1.000
_cell.length_b   1.000
_cell.length_c   1.000
_cell.angle_alpha   90.00
_cell.angle_beta   90.00
_cell.angle_gamma   90.00
#
_symmetry.space_group_name_H-M   'P 1'
#
loop_
_entity.id
_entity.type
_entity.pdbx_description
1 polymer ?
#
loop_
_entity_poly.entity_id
_entity_poly.type
_entity_poly.pdbx_seq_one_letter_code
_entity_poly.pdbx_strand_id
1 'polypeptide(L)'
;MITEREFGGSLFERIGEAAKPLSNQSPKLTLLQSLRSSLQDILNTRSGSCYGSPDLGLPDLNDESLASMNIRDITARIVRKSILRYEPRISDVTIIARAQDENAPLELCFHIQVHVNFSNRQDVLEFDMLLDNHQHWRVE
;
A
#
# COMPACT_ATOMS: atom_id res chain seq x y z
N MET A 1 25.14 31.14 0.74
CA MET A 1 24.17 30.42 -0.11
C MET A 1 24.39 28.94 0.14
N ILE A 2 23.58 28.31 0.98
CA ILE A 2 23.75 26.91 1.36
C ILE A 2 22.52 26.20 0.80
N THR A 3 22.73 25.40 -0.25
CA THR A 3 21.68 24.64 -0.92
C THR A 3 21.19 23.53 -0.01
N GLU A 4 19.88 23.53 0.19
CA GLU A 4 19.16 22.63 1.07
C GLU A 4 19.26 21.18 0.60
N ARG A 5 19.36 20.31 1.61
CA ARG A 5 19.55 18.88 1.49
C ARG A 5 18.19 18.24 1.23
N GLU A 6 17.91 17.93 -0.03
CA GLU A 6 16.66 17.27 -0.45
C GLU A 6 16.63 15.82 0.05
N PHE A 7 16.06 15.64 1.25
CA PHE A 7 15.61 14.35 1.76
C PHE A 7 14.19 14.10 1.22
N GLY A 8 13.97 13.01 0.47
CA GLY A 8 12.59 12.61 0.18
C GLY A 8 12.30 11.51 -0.83
N GLY A 9 13.20 11.17 -1.77
CA GLY A 9 12.93 10.17 -2.83
C GLY A 9 13.47 8.77 -2.52
N SER A 10 12.68 7.72 -2.75
CA SER A 10 13.17 6.33 -2.78
C SER A 10 14.16 6.18 -3.94
N LEU A 11 15.20 5.35 -3.79
CA LEU A 11 16.21 5.10 -4.83
C LEU A 11 15.60 4.67 -6.17
N PHE A 12 14.48 3.94 -6.13
CA PHE A 12 13.72 3.51 -7.30
C PHE A 12 13.04 4.68 -8.03
N GLU A 13 12.63 5.70 -7.29
CA GLU A 13 12.01 6.91 -7.84
C GLU A 13 13.01 7.67 -8.72
N ARG A 14 14.29 7.75 -8.30
CA ARG A 14 15.36 8.37 -9.09
C ARG A 14 15.70 7.61 -10.38
N ILE A 15 15.62 6.29 -10.38
CA ILE A 15 15.89 5.48 -11.58
C ILE A 15 14.71 5.57 -12.56
N GLY A 16 13.48 5.65 -12.05
CA GLY A 16 12.28 5.88 -12.86
C GLY A 16 12.19 7.31 -13.42
N GLU A 17 12.62 8.32 -12.66
CA GLU A 17 12.61 9.73 -13.06
C GLU A 17 13.56 10.03 -14.23
N ALA A 18 14.69 9.33 -14.36
CA ALA A 18 15.59 9.50 -15.49
C ALA A 18 14.96 9.08 -16.84
N ALA A 19 13.86 8.31 -16.80
CA ALA A 19 13.22 7.75 -17.98
C ALA A 19 11.91 8.45 -18.39
N LYS A 20 11.41 9.46 -17.64
CA LYS A 20 10.15 10.15 -17.98
C LYS A 20 10.34 11.66 -18.04
N PRO A 21 9.96 12.32 -19.15
CA PRO A 21 10.02 13.77 -19.23
C PRO A 21 9.10 14.39 -18.18
N LEU A 22 9.67 15.35 -17.46
CA LEU A 22 9.09 16.14 -16.36
C LEU A 22 7.67 16.60 -16.71
N SER A 23 6.67 15.81 -16.29
CA SER A 23 5.28 16.24 -16.35
C SER A 23 5.06 17.19 -15.18
N ASN A 24 4.56 18.39 -15.50
CA ASN A 24 4.18 19.46 -14.59
C ASN A 24 2.99 19.06 -13.68
N GLN A 25 3.11 17.92 -12.99
CA GLN A 25 2.11 17.44 -12.05
C GLN A 25 2.43 18.00 -10.68
N SER A 26 1.38 18.44 -9.98
CA SER A 26 1.53 18.88 -8.59
C SER A 26 2.22 17.76 -7.78
N PRO A 27 3.23 18.06 -6.96
CA PRO A 27 4.01 17.06 -6.22
C PRO A 27 3.14 16.11 -5.37
N LYS A 28 1.95 16.57 -4.96
CA LYS A 28 0.93 15.75 -4.29
C LYS A 28 0.36 14.62 -5.16
N LEU A 29 0.12 14.86 -6.45
CA LEU A 29 -0.38 13.83 -7.38
C LEU A 29 0.69 12.77 -7.67
N THR A 30 1.94 13.18 -7.83
CA THR A 30 3.08 12.26 -7.98
C THR A 30 3.23 11.38 -6.75
N LEU A 31 3.14 11.97 -5.55
CA LEU A 31 3.18 11.21 -4.29
C LEU A 31 2.00 10.24 -4.17
N LEU A 32 0.79 10.68 -4.52
CA LEU A 32 -0.40 9.82 -4.55
C LEU A 32 -0.20 8.60 -5.45
N GLN A 33 0.33 8.83 -6.65
CA GLN A 33 0.56 7.78 -7.63
C GLN A 33 1.71 6.83 -7.22
N SER A 34 2.81 7.36 -6.67
CA SER A 34 3.91 6.57 -6.13
C SER A 34 3.44 5.70 -4.96
N LEU A 35 2.67 6.27 -4.02
CA LEU A 35 2.12 5.51 -2.89
C LEU A 35 1.13 4.45 -3.36
N ARG A 36 0.21 4.78 -4.26
CA ARG A 36 -0.73 3.80 -4.82
C ARG A 36 0.01 2.63 -5.47
N SER A 37 1.02 2.91 -6.30
CA SER A 37 1.80 1.86 -6.96
C SER A 37 2.57 1.02 -5.95
N SER A 38 3.19 1.65 -4.95
CA SER A 38 3.94 0.93 -3.91
C SER A 38 3.03 0.07 -3.04
N LEU A 39 1.86 0.58 -2.64
CA LEU A 39 0.84 -0.20 -1.94
C LEU A 39 0.40 -1.39 -2.79
N GLN A 40 0.12 -1.17 -4.07
CA GLN A 40 -0.26 -2.25 -4.99
C GLN A 40 0.85 -3.31 -5.10
N ASP A 41 2.12 -2.92 -5.19
CA ASP A 41 3.25 -3.84 -5.23
C ASP A 41 3.40 -4.62 -3.92
N ILE A 42 3.33 -3.95 -2.76
CA ILE A 42 3.41 -4.59 -1.44
C ILE A 42 2.30 -5.62 -1.26
N LEU A 43 1.07 -5.29 -1.68
CA LEU A 43 -0.11 -6.15 -1.53
C LEU A 43 -0.10 -7.34 -2.49
N ASN A 44 0.32 -7.14 -3.73
CA ASN A 44 0.42 -8.22 -4.72
C ASN A 44 1.71 -9.05 -4.56
N THR A 45 2.65 -8.61 -3.72
CA THR A 45 3.81 -9.43 -3.35
C THR A 45 3.38 -10.52 -2.37
N ARG A 46 3.77 -11.77 -2.65
CA ARG A 46 3.52 -12.90 -1.75
C ARG A 46 4.58 -12.96 -0.65
N SER A 47 4.16 -13.11 0.61
CA SER A 47 5.07 -13.34 1.75
C SER A 47 6.05 -14.48 1.47
N GLY A 48 7.34 -14.25 1.73
CA GLY A 48 8.42 -15.21 1.44
C GLY A 48 9.02 -15.12 0.02
N SER A 49 8.50 -14.28 -0.87
CA SER A 49 9.09 -14.06 -2.21
C SER A 49 10.39 -13.26 -2.18
N CYS A 50 10.66 -12.54 -1.09
CA CYS A 50 11.88 -11.75 -0.91
C CYS A 50 12.75 -12.34 0.21
N TYR A 51 13.93 -12.88 -0.15
CA TYR A 51 14.89 -13.41 0.83
C TYR A 51 15.39 -12.37 1.85
N GLY A 52 15.43 -11.09 1.45
CA GLY A 52 15.86 -9.99 2.33
C GLY A 52 14.75 -9.46 3.24
N SER A 53 13.51 -9.84 3.02
CA SER A 53 12.34 -9.36 3.77
C SER A 53 11.24 -10.42 3.73
N PRO A 54 11.34 -11.48 4.55
CA PRO A 54 10.38 -12.58 4.54
C PRO A 54 8.96 -12.13 4.93
N ASP A 55 8.86 -11.06 5.73
CA ASP A 55 7.59 -10.43 6.10
C ASP A 55 6.99 -9.53 5.01
N LEU A 56 7.66 -9.34 3.86
CA LEU A 56 7.14 -8.52 2.75
C LEU A 56 6.08 -9.31 2.00
N GLY A 57 4.87 -8.76 1.95
CA GLY A 57 3.77 -9.32 1.19
C GLY A 57 2.59 -9.73 2.06
N LEU A 58 1.59 -10.33 1.42
CA LEU A 58 0.48 -10.97 2.10
C LEU A 58 0.63 -12.50 2.13
N PRO A 59 0.25 -13.15 3.25
CA PRO A 59 0.16 -14.60 3.28
C PRO A 59 -0.94 -15.07 2.33
N ASP A 60 -0.82 -16.30 1.88
CA ASP A 60 -1.82 -16.92 1.02
C ASP A 60 -3.16 -16.99 1.75
N LEU A 61 -4.17 -16.26 1.29
CA LEU A 61 -5.49 -16.25 1.91
C LEU A 61 -6.25 -17.56 1.66
N ASN A 62 -5.74 -18.42 0.78
CA ASN A 62 -6.29 -19.75 0.51
C ASN A 62 -5.82 -20.81 1.52
N ASP A 63 -5.00 -20.43 2.50
CA ASP A 63 -4.51 -21.34 3.52
C ASP A 63 -5.67 -21.72 4.48
N GLU A 64 -6.01 -23.01 4.53
CA GLU A 64 -7.19 -23.55 5.24
C GLU A 64 -7.19 -23.21 6.74
N SER A 65 -6.03 -22.85 7.31
CA SER A 65 -5.92 -22.40 8.70
C SER A 65 -6.61 -21.04 8.96
N LEU A 66 -6.76 -20.20 7.93
CA LEU A 66 -7.39 -18.89 8.00
C LEU A 66 -8.93 -18.97 7.96
N ALA A 67 -9.50 -20.08 7.47
CA ALA A 67 -10.95 -20.28 7.34
C ALA A 67 -11.73 -20.27 8.68
N SER A 68 -11.03 -20.37 9.81
CA SER A 68 -11.63 -20.39 11.16
C SER A 68 -11.59 -19.04 11.90
N MET A 69 -10.80 -18.08 11.43
CA MET A 69 -10.67 -16.73 12.02
C MET A 69 -11.20 -15.67 11.04
N ASN A 70 -11.55 -14.48 11.53
CA ASN A 70 -11.92 -13.36 10.66
C ASN A 70 -10.74 -12.99 9.74
N ILE A 71 -10.68 -13.61 8.56
CA ILE A 71 -9.64 -13.41 7.54
C ILE A 71 -9.47 -11.92 7.28
N ARG A 72 -10.56 -11.17 7.25
CA ARG A 72 -10.59 -9.71 7.10
C ARG A 72 -9.74 -8.98 8.14
N ASP A 73 -9.89 -9.32 9.42
CA ASP A 73 -9.14 -8.67 10.51
C ASP A 73 -7.65 -9.04 10.46
N ILE A 74 -7.34 -10.30 10.13
CA ILE A 74 -5.96 -10.77 9.98
C ILE A 74 -5.30 -10.04 8.81
N THR A 75 -5.93 -10.04 7.63
CA THR A 75 -5.45 -9.35 6.44
C THR A 75 -5.24 -7.87 6.72
N ALA A 76 -6.22 -7.18 7.33
CA ALA A 76 -6.06 -5.79 7.71
C ALA A 76 -4.85 -5.57 8.62
N ARG A 77 -4.63 -6.44 9.61
CA ARG A 77 -3.48 -6.33 10.52
C ARG A 77 -2.14 -6.53 9.81
N ILE A 78 -2.07 -7.47 8.87
CA ILE A 78 -0.85 -7.76 8.11
C ILE A 78 -0.56 -6.62 7.14
N VAL A 79 -1.55 -6.21 6.35
CA VAL A 79 -1.43 -5.07 5.43
C VAL A 79 -0.94 -3.83 6.21
N ARG A 80 -1.56 -3.51 7.35
CA ARG A 80 -1.15 -2.38 8.20
C ARG A 80 0.32 -2.46 8.58
N LYS A 81 0.79 -3.63 9.03
CA LYS A 81 2.19 -3.83 9.42
C LYS A 81 3.14 -3.70 8.22
N SER A 82 2.78 -4.27 7.08
CA SER A 82 3.58 -4.20 5.87
C SER A 82 3.72 -2.75 5.40
N ILE A 83 2.62 -2.01 5.31
CA ILE A 83 2.66 -0.61 4.89
C ILE A 83 3.53 0.23 5.83
N LEU A 84 3.32 0.15 7.15
CA LEU A 84 4.10 0.91 8.12
C LEU A 84 5.60 0.55 8.11
N ARG A 85 5.96 -0.66 7.66
CA ARG A 85 7.34 -1.11 7.61
C ARG A 85 8.06 -0.73 6.31
N TYR A 86 7.36 -0.79 5.18
CA TYR A 86 7.95 -0.57 3.86
C TYR A 86 7.73 0.83 3.30
N GLU A 87 6.77 1.59 3.84
CA GLU A 87 6.48 2.98 3.47
C GLU A 87 6.75 3.95 4.65
N PRO A 88 8.01 4.37 4.88
CA PRO A 88 8.37 5.25 6.00
C PRO A 88 7.78 6.67 5.89
N ARG A 89 7.27 7.04 4.70
CA ARG A 89 6.56 8.31 4.48
C ARG A 89 5.17 8.32 5.14
N ILE A 90 4.62 7.14 5.38
CA ILE A 90 3.34 6.95 6.04
C ILE A 90 3.57 6.91 7.56
N SER A 91 2.95 7.85 8.27
CA SER A 91 3.03 7.96 9.73
C SER A 91 2.03 7.05 10.44
N ASP A 92 0.83 6.89 9.87
CA ASP A 92 -0.18 5.98 10.40
C ASP A 92 -1.07 5.43 9.29
N VAL A 93 -1.60 4.22 9.51
CA VAL A 93 -2.48 3.51 8.58
C VAL A 93 -3.67 2.97 9.36
N THR A 94 -4.86 3.26 8.87
CA THR A 94 -6.12 2.70 9.34
C THR A 94 -6.75 1.90 8.21
N ILE A 95 -7.11 0.65 8.47
CA ILE A 95 -7.73 -0.24 7.48
C ILE A 95 -9.09 -0.66 8.02
N ILE A 96 -10.12 -0.37 7.26
CA ILE A 96 -11.51 -0.61 7.59
C ILE A 96 -12.03 -1.64 6.59
N ALA A 97 -12.33 -2.85 7.06
CA ALA A 97 -12.92 -3.85 6.19
C ALA A 97 -14.37 -3.43 5.86
N ARG A 98 -14.68 -3.27 4.57
CA ARG A 98 -16.02 -2.91 4.10
C ARG A 98 -16.98 -4.08 4.26
N ALA A 99 -18.27 -3.81 4.43
CA ALA A 99 -19.28 -4.85 4.52
C ALA A 99 -19.22 -5.74 3.28
N GLN A 100 -19.35 -7.05 3.51
CA GLN A 100 -19.35 -8.05 2.44
C GLN A 100 -20.60 -7.81 1.58
N ASP A 101 -20.42 -7.70 0.26
CA ASP A 101 -21.56 -7.61 -0.64
C ASP A 101 -22.23 -8.99 -0.72
N GLU A 102 -23.56 -9.03 -0.61
CA GLU A 102 -24.33 -10.27 -0.73
C GLU A 102 -24.19 -10.89 -2.14
N ASN A 103 -23.91 -10.08 -3.16
CA ASN A 103 -23.73 -10.53 -4.54
C ASN A 103 -22.31 -11.06 -4.82
N ALA A 104 -21.32 -10.72 -3.98
CA ALA A 104 -19.94 -11.11 -4.17
C ALA A 104 -19.31 -11.53 -2.83
N PRO A 105 -19.75 -12.67 -2.24
CA PRO A 105 -19.28 -13.11 -0.93
C PRO A 105 -17.79 -13.47 -0.89
N LEU A 106 -17.14 -13.62 -2.05
CA LEU A 106 -15.71 -13.91 -2.15
C LEU A 106 -14.86 -12.64 -2.35
N GLU A 107 -15.47 -11.51 -2.71
CA GLU A 107 -14.74 -10.25 -2.89
C GLU A 107 -14.50 -9.61 -1.52
N LEU A 108 -13.22 -9.31 -1.24
CA LEU A 108 -12.83 -8.63 -0.02
C LEU A 108 -12.53 -7.17 -0.32
N CYS A 109 -13.41 -6.29 0.14
CA CYS A 109 -13.26 -4.85 0.02
C CYS A 109 -12.74 -4.27 1.34
N PHE A 110 -11.71 -3.43 1.25
CA PHE A 110 -11.15 -2.71 2.39
C PHE A 110 -10.98 -1.25 2.03
N HIS A 111 -11.26 -0.38 2.96
CA HIS A 111 -10.95 1.02 2.86
C HIS A 111 -9.67 1.30 3.66
N ILE A 112 -8.63 1.84 3.02
CA ILE A 112 -7.41 2.27 3.69
C ILE A 112 -7.41 3.78 3.79
N GLN A 113 -7.21 4.27 5.00
CA GLN A 113 -6.84 5.65 5.25
C GLN A 113 -5.39 5.70 5.72
N VAL A 114 -4.54 6.42 5.00
CA VAL A 114 -3.12 6.61 5.34
C VAL A 114 -2.83 8.06 5.66
N HIS A 115 -2.12 8.27 6.75
CA HIS A 115 -1.58 9.56 7.16
C HIS A 115 -0.16 9.68 6.65
N VAL A 116 0.09 10.59 5.73
CA VAL A 116 1.42 10.84 5.16
C VAL A 116 1.96 12.16 5.68
N ASN A 117 3.26 12.19 5.97
CA ASN A 117 3.92 13.45 6.31
C ASN A 117 4.69 13.93 5.09
N PHE A 118 4.17 14.95 4.42
CA PHE A 118 4.76 15.52 3.22
C PHE A 118 4.98 17.02 3.40
N SER A 119 6.19 17.51 3.13
CA SER A 119 6.55 18.93 3.24
C SER A 119 6.17 19.57 4.58
N ASN A 120 6.40 18.85 5.69
CA ASN A 120 6.11 19.29 7.05
C ASN A 120 4.61 19.53 7.33
N ARG A 121 3.74 18.90 6.53
CA ARG A 121 2.29 18.87 6.69
C ARG A 121 1.81 17.43 6.72
N GLN A 122 0.86 17.16 7.61
CA GLN A 122 0.16 15.89 7.64
C GLN A 122 -0.97 15.93 6.62
N ASP A 123 -0.85 15.11 5.58
CA ASP A 123 -1.90 14.89 4.60
C ASP A 123 -2.55 13.52 4.85
N VAL A 124 -3.84 13.43 4.60
CA VAL A 124 -4.60 12.19 4.68
C VAL A 124 -4.92 11.76 3.26
N LEU A 125 -4.60 10.51 2.94
CA LEU A 125 -4.96 9.88 1.67
C LEU A 125 -5.84 8.67 1.97
N GLU A 126 -6.85 8.50 1.15
CA GLU A 126 -7.81 7.41 1.24
C GLU A 126 -7.73 6.60 -0.05
N PHE A 127 -7.75 5.29 0.10
CA PHE A 127 -7.68 4.33 -1.00
C PHE A 127 -8.66 3.19 -0.73
N ASP A 128 -9.32 2.71 -1.77
CA ASP A 128 -10.10 1.49 -1.67
C ASP A 128 -9.27 0.32 -2.21
N MET A 129 -9.28 -0.79 -1.48
CA MET A 129 -8.69 -2.05 -1.90
C MET A 129 -9.79 -3.05 -2.20
N LEU A 130 -9.68 -3.69 -3.36
CA LEU A 130 -10.54 -4.80 -3.73
C LEU A 130 -9.67 -6.02 -4.04
N LEU A 131 -9.98 -7.13 -3.39
CA LEU A 131 -9.47 -8.43 -3.78
C LEU A 131 -10.38 -9.01 -4.86
N ASP A 132 -9.86 -9.11 -6.08
CA ASP A 132 -10.53 -9.76 -7.19
C ASP A 132 -10.52 -11.29 -7.03
N ASN A 133 -11.39 -11.98 -7.76
CA ASN A 133 -11.53 -13.45 -7.72
C ASN A 133 -10.25 -14.20 -8.15
N HIS A 134 -9.30 -13.52 -8.79
CA HIS A 134 -7.97 -14.04 -9.12
C HIS A 134 -6.93 -13.81 -8.02
N GLN A 135 -7.34 -13.50 -6.78
CA GLN A 135 -6.45 -13.15 -5.66
C GLN A 135 -5.52 -11.96 -5.93
N HIS A 136 -5.92 -11.07 -6.84
CA HIS A 136 -5.17 -9.85 -7.14
C HIS A 136 -5.77 -8.66 -6.41
N TRP A 137 -4.90 -7.91 -5.73
CA TRP A 137 -5.28 -6.69 -5.03
C TRP A 137 -5.27 -5.51 -5.99
N ARG A 138 -6.42 -4.85 -6.12
CA ARG A 138 -6.55 -3.58 -6.83
C ARG A 138 -6.70 -2.47 -5.80
N VAL A 139 -5.89 -1.43 -5.94
CA VAL A 139 -5.99 -0.19 -5.16
C VAL A 139 -6.62 0.85 -6.08
N GLU A 140 -7.78 1.41 -5.71
CA GLU A 140 -8.51 2.44 -6.46
C GLU A 140 -8.37 3.82 -5.84
#